data_AF-A0A6G2RXI4-F1
#
_entry.id   AF-A0A6G2RXI4-F1
#
_cell.length_a   1.000
_cell.length_b   1.000
_cell.length_c   1.000
_cell.angle_alpha   90.00
_cell.angle_beta   90.00
_cell.angle_gamma   90.00
#
_symmetry.space_group_name_H-M   'P 1'
#
loop_
_entity.id
_entity.type
_entity.pdbx_description
1 polymer ?
#
loop_
_entity_poly.entity_id
_entity_poly.type
_entity_poly.pdbx_seq_one_letter_code
_entity_poly.pdbx_strand_id
1 'polypeptide(L)'
;MSGGFRAHPEKLASAAKRAHGHAEQVEHHSRNLDARTRGKMLGRGKFGQIIQRAVRPVIDSMITDMSKAMAKGHRSIGHGLEITSKNLDDAERAVMRSMKNRGTSLGEHGVDLKPGQSVPGRKGLRGLYQRRVDERVQELDRQGHGVGRHLNVTDQQLKDRLGTPVMQGPAHAQTVGKDRLGYVQGTGKIDPLHGPDARNRLSPPDLYYDAEKGPPNRHKCDAHATAFSDGESFMYAEQHARSRLDPSNPGQQVIEFSPSEAWGPGSHAGRFRGFYIDPDNPMRHDGAINYREVNFKDATIKAIYRPDGNGGHRLHTMFPEASYKHNRSRHQGI
;
A
#
# COMPACT_ATOMS: atom_id res chain seq x y z
N MET A 1 -8.79 34.83 3.77
CA MET A 1 -9.87 34.03 3.13
C MET A 1 -9.26 33.24 1.98
N SER A 2 -8.95 31.96 2.16
CA SER A 2 -8.46 31.10 1.06
C SER A 2 -9.66 30.44 0.37
N GLY A 3 -9.86 30.74 -0.92
CA GLY A 3 -10.88 30.09 -1.75
C GLY A 3 -10.75 28.58 -1.66
N GLY A 4 -11.75 27.92 -1.08
CA GLY A 4 -11.77 26.48 -0.95
C GLY A 4 -11.77 25.80 -2.32
N PHE A 5 -11.01 24.71 -2.46
CA PHE A 5 -11.09 23.83 -3.62
C PHE A 5 -12.53 23.32 -3.77
N ARG A 6 -13.26 23.84 -4.76
CA ARG A 6 -14.49 23.24 -5.27
C ARG A 6 -14.09 22.26 -6.37
N ALA A 7 -14.14 20.97 -6.06
CA ALA A 7 -14.12 19.95 -7.11
C ALA A 7 -15.46 20.04 -7.86
N HIS A 8 -15.41 20.26 -9.17
CA HIS A 8 -16.60 20.30 -10.03
C HIS A 8 -16.72 18.93 -10.71
N PRO A 9 -17.68 18.06 -10.30
CA PRO A 9 -17.83 16.72 -10.87
C PRO A 9 -17.96 16.76 -12.40
N GLU A 10 -18.69 17.74 -12.94
CA GLU A 10 -18.80 17.97 -14.39
C GLU A 10 -17.45 18.25 -15.06
N LYS A 11 -16.55 18.98 -14.40
CA LYS A 11 -15.20 19.26 -14.93
C LYS A 11 -14.31 18.02 -14.83
N LEU A 12 -14.50 17.16 -13.83
CA LEU A 12 -13.81 15.89 -13.69
C LEU A 12 -14.31 14.86 -14.70
N ALA A 13 -15.62 14.74 -14.91
CA ALA A 13 -16.22 13.93 -15.96
C ALA A 13 -15.84 14.43 -17.35
N SER A 14 -15.81 15.75 -17.57
CA SER A 14 -15.29 16.36 -18.80
C SER A 14 -13.80 16.08 -19.00
N ALA A 15 -12.99 16.10 -17.94
CA ALA A 15 -11.57 15.76 -17.99
C ALA A 15 -11.36 14.26 -18.25
N ALA A 16 -12.16 13.38 -17.64
CA ALA A 16 -12.17 11.95 -17.90
C ALA A 16 -12.56 11.66 -19.35
N LYS A 17 -13.65 12.27 -19.86
CA LYS A 17 -14.09 12.15 -21.25
C LYS A 17 -13.02 12.66 -22.22
N ARG A 18 -12.31 13.74 -21.88
CA ARG A 18 -11.17 14.23 -22.66
C ARG A 18 -9.98 13.28 -22.61
N ALA A 19 -9.68 12.67 -21.46
CA ALA A 19 -8.62 11.68 -21.33
C ALA A 19 -8.92 10.39 -22.12
N HIS A 20 -10.17 9.90 -22.06
CA HIS A 20 -10.64 8.77 -22.86
C HIS A 20 -10.65 9.10 -24.36
N GLY A 21 -11.18 10.26 -24.76
CA GLY A 21 -11.16 10.71 -26.15
C GLY A 21 -9.75 10.90 -26.69
N HIS A 22 -8.81 11.37 -25.87
CA HIS A 22 -7.40 11.46 -26.24
C HIS A 22 -6.77 10.07 -26.38
N ALA A 23 -7.09 9.11 -25.51
CA ALA A 23 -6.66 7.72 -25.65
C ALA A 23 -7.18 7.08 -26.95
N GLU A 24 -8.45 7.31 -27.28
CA GLU A 24 -9.07 6.85 -28.54
C GLU A 24 -8.43 7.51 -29.77
N GLN A 25 -8.14 8.81 -29.71
CA GLN A 25 -7.43 9.51 -30.78
C GLN A 25 -6.00 8.98 -30.96
N VAL A 26 -5.27 8.72 -29.87
CA VAL A 26 -3.93 8.12 -29.91
C VAL A 26 -3.99 6.71 -30.52
N GLU A 27 -4.98 5.90 -30.16
CA GLU A 27 -5.17 4.56 -30.74
C GLU A 27 -5.61 4.61 -32.20
N HIS A 28 -6.51 5.52 -32.57
CA HIS A 28 -6.94 5.70 -33.94
C HIS A 28 -5.79 6.22 -34.83
N HIS A 29 -4.97 7.14 -34.30
CA HIS A 29 -3.77 7.62 -34.99
C HIS A 29 -2.72 6.51 -35.12
N SER A 30 -2.50 5.72 -34.07
CA SER A 30 -1.61 4.54 -34.09
C SER A 30 -2.10 3.48 -35.09
N ARG A 31 -3.40 3.15 -35.13
CA ARG A 31 -4.00 2.22 -36.10
C ARG A 31 -3.92 2.74 -37.53
N ASN A 32 -4.14 4.03 -37.76
CA ASN A 32 -4.00 4.63 -39.08
C ASN A 32 -2.54 4.68 -39.53
N LEU A 33 -1.61 4.94 -38.62
CA LEU A 33 -0.17 4.92 -38.90
C LEU A 33 0.30 3.48 -39.18
N ASP A 34 -0.15 2.49 -38.41
CA ASP A 34 0.07 1.06 -38.66
C ASP A 34 -0.53 0.66 -40.01
N ALA A 35 -1.80 0.99 -40.31
CA ALA A 35 -2.44 0.67 -41.59
C ALA A 35 -1.75 1.33 -42.80
N ARG A 36 -1.19 2.54 -42.62
CA ARG A 36 -0.46 3.25 -43.68
C ARG A 36 0.97 2.73 -43.88
N THR A 37 1.58 2.15 -42.84
CA THR A 37 2.97 1.68 -42.88
C THR A 37 3.07 0.16 -43.05
N ARG A 38 2.09 -0.64 -42.60
CA ARG A 38 2.07 -2.11 -42.68
C ARG A 38 2.01 -2.59 -44.12
N GLY A 39 2.99 -3.40 -44.51
CA GLY A 39 3.12 -3.94 -45.87
C GLY A 39 3.73 -3.00 -46.92
N LYS A 40 4.02 -1.73 -46.60
CA LYS A 40 4.72 -0.81 -47.51
C LYS A 40 6.23 -0.81 -47.25
N MET A 41 7.04 -1.04 -48.28
CA MET A 41 8.49 -0.87 -48.20
C MET A 41 8.83 0.59 -47.89
N LEU A 42 9.65 0.82 -46.85
CA LEU A 42 10.10 2.15 -46.42
C LEU A 42 11.17 2.76 -47.36
N GLY A 43 11.56 2.05 -48.41
CA GLY A 43 12.45 2.53 -49.48
C GLY A 43 12.55 1.52 -50.63
N ARG A 44 13.01 1.96 -51.81
CA ARG A 44 13.30 1.08 -52.97
C ARG A 44 14.80 0.77 -53.05
N GLY A 45 15.16 -0.43 -53.54
CA GLY A 45 16.56 -0.86 -53.76
C GLY A 45 17.29 -1.37 -52.51
N LYS A 46 18.60 -1.62 -52.63
CA LYS A 46 19.45 -2.19 -51.55
C LYS A 46 19.45 -1.37 -50.26
N PHE A 47 19.37 -0.04 -50.35
CA PHE A 47 19.22 0.85 -49.20
C PHE A 47 17.84 0.73 -48.50
N GLY A 48 16.78 0.50 -49.27
CA GLY A 48 15.44 0.24 -48.72
C GLY A 48 15.38 -1.01 -47.85
N GLN A 49 16.12 -2.06 -48.21
CA GLN A 49 16.23 -3.29 -47.41
C GLN A 49 16.96 -3.07 -46.08
N ILE A 50 17.95 -2.18 -46.05
CA ILE A 50 18.69 -1.82 -44.82
C ILE A 50 17.78 -1.03 -43.87
N ILE A 51 17.08 -0.01 -44.38
CA ILE A 51 16.12 0.78 -43.60
C ILE A 51 14.98 -0.10 -43.07
N GLN A 52 14.49 -1.03 -43.88
CA GLN A 52 13.44 -1.96 -43.49
C GLN A 52 13.88 -2.96 -42.41
N ARG A 53 15.16 -3.31 -42.31
CA ARG A 53 15.66 -4.19 -41.25
C ARG A 53 16.04 -3.44 -39.97
N ALA A 54 16.59 -2.24 -40.08
CA ALA A 54 17.11 -1.50 -38.93
C ALA A 54 16.05 -0.61 -38.25
N VAL A 55 15.21 0.07 -39.04
CA VAL A 55 14.32 1.14 -38.54
C VAL A 55 12.91 0.62 -38.29
N ARG A 56 12.48 -0.40 -39.04
CA ARG A 56 11.13 -0.96 -38.94
C ARG A 56 10.78 -1.50 -37.56
N PRO A 57 11.64 -2.28 -36.88
CA PRO A 57 11.33 -2.80 -35.54
C PRO A 57 11.13 -1.68 -34.50
N VAL A 58 11.89 -0.58 -34.63
CA VAL A 58 11.78 0.59 -33.75
C VAL A 58 10.47 1.33 -33.98
N ILE A 59 10.11 1.57 -35.24
CA ILE A 59 8.84 2.19 -35.62
C ILE A 59 7.66 1.31 -35.16
N ASP A 60 7.70 0.00 -35.41
CA ASP A 60 6.63 -0.91 -35.05
C ASP A 60 6.47 -1.02 -33.50
N SER A 61 7.56 -0.95 -32.73
CA SER A 61 7.53 -0.90 -31.26
C SER A 61 7.03 0.45 -30.72
N MET A 62 7.43 1.58 -31.30
CA MET A 62 6.88 2.89 -30.91
C MET A 62 5.38 2.98 -31.20
N ILE A 63 4.95 2.51 -32.37
CA ILE A 63 3.53 2.50 -32.76
C ILE A 63 2.73 1.57 -31.86
N THR A 64 3.25 0.38 -31.57
CA THR A 64 2.47 -0.65 -30.87
C THR A 64 2.60 -0.52 -29.36
N ASP A 65 3.80 -0.44 -28.82
CA ASP A 65 4.05 -0.56 -27.37
C ASP A 65 3.89 0.79 -26.68
N MET A 66 4.46 1.85 -27.25
CA MET A 66 4.38 3.20 -26.68
C MET A 66 2.96 3.77 -26.79
N SER A 67 2.27 3.56 -27.91
CA SER A 67 0.86 3.99 -28.06
C SER A 67 -0.08 3.20 -27.16
N LYS A 68 0.14 1.88 -26.97
CA LYS A 68 -0.64 1.09 -26.00
C LYS A 68 -0.35 1.51 -24.56
N ALA A 69 0.91 1.80 -24.22
CA ALA A 69 1.28 2.27 -22.89
C ALA A 69 0.69 3.66 -22.58
N MET A 70 0.77 4.60 -23.53
CA MET A 70 0.16 5.93 -23.41
C MET A 70 -1.37 5.86 -23.37
N ALA A 71 -1.99 5.01 -24.19
CA ALA A 71 -3.43 4.80 -24.14
C ALA A 71 -3.85 4.15 -22.81
N LYS A 72 -3.09 3.17 -22.30
CA LYS A 72 -3.32 2.54 -20.99
C LYS A 72 -3.17 3.54 -19.83
N GLY A 73 -2.17 4.43 -19.90
CA GLY A 73 -1.99 5.52 -18.93
C GLY A 73 -3.10 6.56 -18.97
N HIS A 74 -3.56 6.97 -20.15
CA HIS A 74 -4.70 7.89 -20.27
C HIS A 74 -6.03 7.25 -19.88
N ARG A 75 -6.23 5.96 -20.17
CA ARG A 75 -7.39 5.20 -19.69
C ARG A 75 -7.36 4.99 -18.17
N SER A 76 -6.21 4.79 -17.55
CA SER A 76 -6.12 4.66 -16.09
C SER A 76 -6.37 5.99 -15.37
N ILE A 77 -5.88 7.11 -15.93
CA ILE A 77 -6.22 8.46 -15.45
C ILE A 77 -7.72 8.74 -15.68
N GLY A 78 -8.25 8.39 -16.85
CA GLY A 78 -9.68 8.49 -17.18
C GLY A 78 -10.55 7.71 -16.20
N HIS A 79 -10.23 6.44 -15.95
CA HIS A 79 -10.92 5.62 -14.95
C HIS A 79 -10.75 6.14 -13.54
N GLY A 80 -9.57 6.64 -13.14
CA GLY A 80 -9.38 7.26 -11.82
C GLY A 80 -10.27 8.48 -11.62
N LEU A 81 -10.40 9.32 -12.65
CA LEU A 81 -11.29 10.49 -12.65
C LEU A 81 -12.77 10.11 -12.75
N GLU A 82 -13.11 9.06 -13.49
CA GLU A 82 -14.46 8.52 -13.60
C GLU A 82 -14.91 7.87 -12.29
N ILE A 83 -14.06 7.10 -11.62
CA ILE A 83 -14.30 6.56 -10.28
C ILE A 83 -14.46 7.71 -9.29
N THR A 84 -13.63 8.74 -9.38
CA THR A 84 -13.75 9.93 -8.52
C THR A 84 -15.05 10.69 -8.78
N SER A 85 -15.43 10.88 -10.04
CA SER A 85 -16.69 11.52 -10.43
C SER A 85 -17.90 10.68 -10.03
N LYS A 86 -17.87 9.37 -10.24
CA LYS A 86 -18.92 8.43 -9.84
C LYS A 86 -19.06 8.38 -8.33
N ASN A 87 -17.96 8.38 -7.58
CA ASN A 87 -17.99 8.45 -6.12
C ASN A 87 -18.54 9.79 -5.62
N LEU A 88 -18.28 10.90 -6.32
CA LEU A 88 -18.87 12.20 -6.03
C LEU A 88 -20.36 12.23 -6.37
N ASP A 89 -20.76 11.71 -7.52
CA ASP A 89 -22.15 11.62 -7.97
C ASP A 89 -22.96 10.63 -7.12
N ASP A 90 -22.38 9.51 -6.70
CA ASP A 90 -23.01 8.52 -5.83
C ASP A 90 -23.09 9.06 -4.41
N ALA A 91 -22.11 9.85 -3.96
CA ALA A 91 -22.21 10.62 -2.73
C ALA A 91 -23.31 11.69 -2.83
N GLU A 92 -23.40 12.42 -3.94
CA GLU A 92 -24.42 13.44 -4.16
C GLU A 92 -25.81 12.83 -4.32
N ARG A 93 -25.95 11.69 -5.00
CA ARG A 93 -27.20 10.93 -5.12
C ARG A 93 -27.58 10.21 -3.83
N ALA A 94 -26.63 9.77 -3.02
CA ALA A 94 -26.90 9.24 -1.68
C ALA A 94 -27.37 10.37 -0.75
N VAL A 95 -26.80 11.56 -0.87
CA VAL A 95 -27.27 12.78 -0.20
C VAL A 95 -28.67 13.19 -0.69
N MET A 96 -28.93 13.20 -2.00
CA MET A 96 -30.26 13.54 -2.54
C MET A 96 -31.32 12.48 -2.25
N ARG A 97 -30.99 11.18 -2.29
CA ARG A 97 -31.93 10.09 -1.94
C ARG A 97 -32.22 10.02 -0.45
N SER A 98 -31.23 10.31 0.41
CA SER A 98 -31.46 10.44 1.85
C SER A 98 -32.30 11.68 2.19
N MET A 99 -32.16 12.78 1.44
CA MET A 99 -33.03 13.96 1.55
C MET A 99 -34.47 13.74 1.05
N LYS A 100 -34.68 12.91 0.02
CA LYS A 100 -36.00 12.74 -0.62
C LYS A 100 -36.90 11.70 0.07
N ASN A 101 -36.33 10.72 0.77
CA ASN A 101 -37.10 9.58 1.28
C ASN A 101 -37.47 9.61 2.77
N ARG A 102 -36.86 10.43 3.64
CA ARG A 102 -37.27 10.50 5.06
C ARG A 102 -36.95 11.83 5.73
N GLY A 103 -37.98 12.58 6.13
CA GLY A 103 -37.93 13.65 7.13
C GLY A 103 -37.63 13.17 8.57
N THR A 104 -36.86 12.10 8.72
CA THR A 104 -36.54 11.38 9.97
C THR A 104 -35.35 10.47 9.64
N SER A 105 -34.13 10.60 10.14
CA SER A 105 -33.63 11.17 11.38
C SER A 105 -32.11 11.35 11.24
N LEU A 106 -31.60 12.56 11.40
CA LEU A 106 -30.17 12.84 11.64
C LEU A 106 -29.84 12.84 13.16
N GLY A 107 -30.85 12.51 13.98
CA GLY A 107 -30.75 12.42 15.44
C GLY A 107 -29.82 11.30 15.93
N GLU A 108 -29.73 10.17 15.22
CA GLU A 108 -28.80 9.08 15.59
C GLU A 108 -27.32 9.45 15.44
N HIS A 109 -27.01 10.54 14.74
CA HIS A 109 -25.65 11.06 14.59
C HIS A 109 -25.45 12.43 15.28
N GLY A 110 -26.40 12.86 16.12
CA GLY A 110 -26.30 14.08 16.92
C GLY A 110 -26.39 15.37 16.09
N VAL A 111 -26.97 15.31 14.90
CA VAL A 111 -27.06 16.46 13.99
C VAL A 111 -28.52 16.88 13.84
N ASP A 112 -28.95 17.81 14.68
CA ASP A 112 -30.29 18.42 14.61
C ASP A 112 -30.22 19.66 13.71
N LEU A 113 -30.55 19.50 12.43
CA LEU A 113 -30.58 20.61 11.46
C LEU A 113 -32.03 20.99 11.17
N LYS A 114 -32.39 22.22 11.58
CA LYS A 114 -33.71 22.78 11.28
C LYS A 114 -33.81 23.13 9.78
N PRO A 115 -35.03 23.12 9.19
CA PRO A 115 -35.24 23.60 7.83
C PRO A 115 -34.61 24.98 7.63
N GLY A 116 -33.64 25.09 6.71
CA GLY A 116 -32.90 26.34 6.44
C GLY A 116 -31.47 26.42 7.00
N GLN A 117 -30.98 25.45 7.80
CA GLN A 117 -29.58 25.42 8.24
C GLN A 117 -28.64 24.79 7.19
N SER A 118 -27.43 25.35 7.08
CA SER A 118 -26.42 24.97 6.08
C SER A 118 -25.66 23.67 6.44
N VAL A 119 -25.17 22.97 5.40
CA VAL A 119 -24.29 21.78 5.43
C VAL A 119 -23.20 21.90 6.52
N PRO A 120 -22.84 20.79 7.23
CA PRO A 120 -21.77 20.81 8.21
C PRO A 120 -20.54 21.54 7.69
N GLY A 121 -20.06 22.54 8.45
CA GLY A 121 -18.85 23.26 8.09
C GLY A 121 -17.64 22.32 7.98
N ARG A 122 -16.51 22.83 7.49
CA ARG A 122 -15.25 22.07 7.25
C ARG A 122 -14.84 21.12 8.40
N LYS A 123 -15.15 21.46 9.66
CA LYS A 123 -14.93 20.60 10.84
C LYS A 123 -15.82 19.35 10.85
N GLY A 124 -17.09 19.48 10.51
CA GLY A 124 -18.03 18.34 10.42
C GLY A 124 -17.66 17.39 9.29
N LEU A 125 -17.25 17.91 8.13
CA LEU A 125 -16.74 17.09 7.03
C LEU A 125 -15.46 16.32 7.40
N ARG A 126 -14.54 16.95 8.14
CA ARG A 126 -13.34 16.27 8.65
C ARG A 126 -13.70 15.16 9.65
N GLY A 127 -14.70 15.38 10.50
CA GLY A 127 -15.20 14.36 11.43
C GLY A 127 -15.80 13.15 10.72
N LEU A 128 -16.60 13.38 9.66
CA LEU A 128 -17.16 12.31 8.83
C LEU A 128 -16.07 11.54 8.08
N TYR A 129 -15.06 12.24 7.57
CA TYR A 129 -13.92 11.63 6.93
C TYR A 129 -13.15 10.71 7.89
N GLN A 130 -12.83 11.21 9.09
CA GLN A 130 -12.13 10.42 10.09
C GLN A 130 -12.94 9.18 10.47
N ARG A 131 -14.25 9.33 10.68
CA ARG A 131 -15.14 8.20 10.97
C ARG A 131 -15.08 7.12 9.89
N ARG A 132 -15.07 7.51 8.61
CA ARG A 132 -14.95 6.55 7.50
C ARG A 132 -13.61 5.80 7.51
N VAL A 133 -12.52 6.51 7.80
CA VAL A 133 -11.20 5.89 7.96
C VAL A 133 -11.24 4.87 9.12
N ASP A 134 -11.78 5.27 10.26
CA ASP A 134 -11.88 4.42 11.45
C ASP A 134 -12.76 3.18 11.20
N GLU A 135 -13.93 3.35 10.57
CA GLU A 135 -14.84 2.26 10.20
C GLU A 135 -14.15 1.26 9.24
N ARG A 136 -13.41 1.76 8.25
CA ARG A 136 -12.68 0.91 7.32
C ARG A 136 -11.52 0.18 8.00
N VAL A 137 -10.78 0.85 8.88
CA VAL A 137 -9.71 0.22 9.67
C VAL A 137 -10.29 -0.86 10.60
N GLN A 138 -11.43 -0.62 11.25
CA GLN A 138 -12.12 -1.62 12.07
C GLN A 138 -12.60 -2.83 11.26
N GLU A 139 -13.05 -2.63 10.02
CA GLU A 139 -13.38 -3.73 9.11
C GLU A 139 -12.13 -4.56 8.78
N LEU A 140 -11.01 -3.89 8.46
CA LEU A 140 -9.74 -4.54 8.13
C LEU A 140 -9.13 -5.29 9.32
N ASP A 141 -9.33 -4.79 10.54
CA ASP A 141 -8.89 -5.44 11.78
C ASP A 141 -9.56 -6.82 11.98
N ARG A 142 -10.77 -7.01 11.45
CA ARG A 142 -11.49 -8.30 11.51
C ARG A 142 -11.06 -9.28 10.41
N GLN A 143 -10.28 -8.85 9.41
CA GLN A 143 -9.91 -9.70 8.27
C GLN A 143 -8.65 -10.55 8.51
N GLY A 144 -7.76 -10.08 9.38
CA GLY A 144 -6.46 -10.72 9.62
C GLY A 144 -5.65 -9.98 10.68
N HIS A 145 -4.34 -10.05 10.57
CA HIS A 145 -3.42 -9.52 11.60
C HIS A 145 -2.79 -8.18 11.20
N GLY A 146 -3.09 -7.66 10.01
CA GLY A 146 -2.46 -6.46 9.46
C GLY A 146 -2.60 -5.25 10.39
N VAL A 147 -3.82 -4.93 10.82
CA VAL A 147 -4.07 -3.78 11.70
C VAL A 147 -3.42 -3.98 13.07
N GLY A 148 -3.71 -5.11 13.75
CA GLY A 148 -3.14 -5.40 15.07
C GLY A 148 -1.62 -5.56 15.13
N ARG A 149 -0.92 -5.86 14.01
CA ARG A 149 0.55 -6.00 13.98
C ARG A 149 1.29 -4.81 13.38
N HIS A 150 0.62 -4.02 12.53
CA HIS A 150 1.29 -3.03 11.68
C HIS A 150 0.57 -1.69 11.60
N LEU A 151 -0.49 -1.48 12.38
CA LEU A 151 -1.13 -0.16 12.52
C LEU A 151 -1.33 0.19 14.00
N ASN A 152 -2.10 -0.63 14.71
CA ASN A 152 -2.48 -0.43 16.12
C ASN A 152 -1.42 -0.98 17.09
N VAL A 153 -0.15 -0.69 16.84
CA VAL A 153 0.98 -1.16 17.65
C VAL A 153 1.74 0.01 18.25
N THR A 154 2.15 -0.06 19.51
CA THR A 154 3.03 0.96 20.10
C THR A 154 4.46 0.77 19.64
N ASP A 155 5.29 1.82 19.77
CA ASP A 155 6.72 1.71 19.49
C ASP A 155 7.42 0.72 20.43
N GLN A 156 6.93 0.59 21.67
CA GLN A 156 7.42 -0.43 22.59
C GLN A 156 7.08 -1.83 22.09
N GLN A 157 5.84 -2.08 21.64
CA GLN A 157 5.49 -3.37 21.05
C GLN A 157 6.31 -3.70 19.80
N LEU A 158 6.68 -2.70 18.98
CA LEU A 158 7.60 -2.92 17.85
C LEU A 158 9.01 -3.31 18.32
N LYS A 159 9.52 -2.68 19.38
CA LYS A 159 10.82 -3.05 19.98
C LYS A 159 10.79 -4.44 20.61
N ASP A 160 9.72 -4.77 21.34
CA ASP A 160 9.49 -6.09 21.94
C ASP A 160 9.37 -7.19 20.87
N ARG A 161 8.85 -6.84 19.68
CA ARG A 161 8.81 -7.72 18.51
C ARG A 161 10.19 -8.09 17.97
N LEU A 162 11.20 -7.25 18.19
CA LEU A 162 12.60 -7.56 17.84
C LEU A 162 13.24 -8.52 18.85
N GLY A 163 12.74 -8.55 20.09
CA GLY A 163 13.24 -9.40 21.16
C GLY A 163 14.60 -8.96 21.71
N THR A 164 15.31 -9.89 22.34
CA THR A 164 16.63 -9.66 22.93
C THR A 164 17.74 -10.22 22.03
N PRO A 165 18.89 -9.53 21.89
CA PRO A 165 20.02 -10.04 21.13
C PRO A 165 20.42 -11.45 21.54
N VAL A 166 20.60 -12.34 20.56
CA VAL A 166 21.16 -13.67 20.79
C VAL A 166 22.66 -13.51 21.05
N MET A 167 23.14 -13.97 22.20
CA MET A 167 24.56 -14.03 22.51
C MET A 167 25.15 -15.35 22.00
N GLN A 168 26.31 -15.29 21.35
CA GLN A 168 27.06 -16.41 20.77
C GLN A 168 28.48 -16.47 21.35
N GLY A 169 29.09 -17.65 21.33
CA GLY A 169 30.44 -17.85 21.85
C GLY A 169 30.47 -18.25 23.33
N PRO A 170 31.68 -18.49 23.88
CA PRO A 170 31.85 -18.93 25.27
C PRO A 170 31.47 -17.80 26.25
N ALA A 171 31.07 -18.16 27.48
CA ALA A 171 30.56 -17.21 28.48
C ALA A 171 31.47 -16.00 28.76
N HIS A 172 32.79 -16.18 28.65
CA HIS A 172 33.79 -15.13 28.88
C HIS A 172 34.09 -14.25 27.64
N ALA A 173 33.55 -14.58 26.47
CA ALA A 173 33.77 -13.86 25.22
C ALA A 173 32.52 -13.88 24.33
N GLN A 174 31.36 -13.61 24.93
CA GLN A 174 30.10 -13.59 24.20
C GLN A 174 30.06 -12.42 23.21
N THR A 175 29.60 -12.69 21.99
CA THR A 175 29.34 -11.69 20.96
C THR A 175 27.88 -11.74 20.53
N VAL A 176 27.36 -10.64 19.99
CA VAL A 176 26.00 -10.61 19.48
C VAL A 176 25.93 -11.36 18.15
N GLY A 177 25.02 -12.34 18.08
CA GLY A 177 24.72 -13.09 16.87
C GLY A 177 24.13 -12.19 15.79
N LYS A 178 24.66 -12.31 14.58
CA LYS A 178 24.21 -11.56 13.41
C LYS A 178 23.75 -12.50 12.30
N ASP A 179 22.78 -12.07 11.51
CA ASP A 179 22.35 -12.81 10.33
C ASP A 179 23.30 -12.62 9.14
N ARG A 180 22.99 -13.23 7.99
CA ARG A 180 23.81 -13.13 6.77
C ARG A 180 23.88 -11.71 6.20
N LEU A 181 22.91 -10.87 6.55
CA LEU A 181 22.86 -9.44 6.20
C LEU A 181 23.46 -8.57 7.30
N GLY A 182 24.06 -9.20 8.33
CA GLY A 182 24.71 -8.63 9.49
C GLY A 182 23.81 -7.80 10.42
N TYR A 183 22.50 -8.02 10.39
CA TYR A 183 21.58 -7.51 11.40
C TYR A 183 21.61 -8.40 12.64
N VAL A 184 21.33 -7.82 13.80
CA VAL A 184 21.31 -8.53 15.08
C VAL A 184 20.16 -9.53 15.11
N GLN A 185 20.49 -10.78 15.45
CA GLN A 185 19.49 -11.82 15.66
C GLN A 185 18.86 -11.66 17.04
N GLY A 186 17.53 -11.65 17.08
CA GLY A 186 16.76 -11.57 18.33
C GLY A 186 16.13 -12.90 18.73
N THR A 187 16.12 -13.20 20.03
CA THR A 187 15.32 -14.26 20.67
C THR A 187 14.24 -13.66 21.55
N GLY A 188 13.30 -14.47 22.04
CA GLY A 188 12.25 -13.97 22.94
C GLY A 188 11.27 -12.99 22.30
N LYS A 189 11.24 -12.88 20.96
CA LYS A 189 10.35 -11.97 20.20
C LYS A 189 8.89 -12.10 20.63
N ILE A 190 8.24 -10.96 20.84
CA ILE A 190 6.83 -10.83 21.26
C ILE A 190 5.98 -10.39 20.07
N ASP A 191 4.90 -11.11 19.79
CA ASP A 191 3.94 -10.70 18.77
C ASP A 191 3.02 -9.59 19.32
N PRO A 192 2.96 -8.41 18.69
CA PRO A 192 2.12 -7.30 19.16
C PRO A 192 0.64 -7.65 19.33
N LEU A 193 0.12 -8.56 18.49
CA LEU A 193 -1.29 -8.94 18.53
C LEU A 193 -1.64 -9.74 19.80
N HIS A 194 -0.72 -10.58 20.27
CA HIS A 194 -0.99 -11.52 21.35
C HIS A 194 -0.34 -11.15 22.69
N GLY A 195 0.70 -10.30 22.67
CA GLY A 195 1.41 -9.83 23.84
C GLY A 195 2.38 -10.86 24.45
N PRO A 196 3.07 -10.49 25.55
CA PRO A 196 4.09 -11.36 26.19
C PRO A 196 3.51 -12.66 26.74
N ASP A 197 2.27 -12.63 27.25
CA ASP A 197 1.60 -13.78 27.88
C ASP A 197 0.87 -14.70 26.91
N ALA A 198 1.03 -14.47 25.60
CA ALA A 198 0.39 -15.26 24.54
C ALA A 198 0.55 -16.77 24.76
N ARG A 199 1.72 -17.21 25.23
CA ARG A 199 2.02 -18.63 25.49
C ARG A 199 1.25 -19.25 26.64
N ASN A 200 0.86 -18.44 27.61
CA ASN A 200 0.11 -18.88 28.78
C ASN A 200 -1.40 -18.79 28.51
N ARG A 201 -1.81 -17.79 27.71
CA ARG A 201 -3.21 -17.52 27.39
C ARG A 201 -3.74 -18.34 26.20
N LEU A 202 -2.90 -18.61 25.22
CA LEU A 202 -3.24 -19.34 24.00
C LEU A 202 -2.60 -20.72 24.08
N SER A 203 -3.38 -21.77 23.86
CA SER A 203 -2.86 -23.13 23.67
C SER A 203 -2.76 -23.44 22.18
N PRO A 204 -1.92 -24.38 21.74
CA PRO A 204 -2.02 -24.93 20.39
C PRO A 204 -3.48 -25.33 20.07
N PRO A 205 -4.05 -24.97 18.90
CA PRO A 205 -3.41 -24.35 17.74
C PRO A 205 -3.51 -22.81 17.72
N ASP A 206 -4.08 -22.15 18.72
CA ASP A 206 -4.24 -20.68 18.75
C ASP A 206 -2.91 -19.92 18.81
N LEU A 207 -1.90 -20.54 19.41
CA LEU A 207 -0.48 -20.11 19.28
C LEU A 207 0.05 -20.19 17.84
N TYR A 208 -0.59 -20.99 16.98
CA TYR A 208 -0.10 -21.47 15.69
C TYR A 208 -1.02 -21.20 14.50
N TYR A 209 -2.28 -20.75 14.66
CA TYR A 209 -3.19 -20.35 13.56
C TYR A 209 -2.68 -19.19 12.71
N ASP A 210 -1.58 -18.70 13.20
CA ASP A 210 -0.77 -17.63 12.76
C ASP A 210 0.35 -18.19 11.85
N ALA A 211 0.94 -19.36 12.16
CA ALA A 211 2.18 -19.88 11.55
C ALA A 211 1.94 -20.59 10.19
N GLU A 212 2.60 -20.11 9.13
CA GLU A 212 2.36 -20.53 7.73
C GLU A 212 2.85 -21.95 7.34
N LYS A 213 3.64 -22.63 8.18
CA LYS A 213 3.84 -24.12 8.27
C LYS A 213 5.11 -24.43 9.09
N GLY A 214 5.10 -25.56 9.79
CA GLY A 214 6.22 -26.08 10.61
C GLY A 214 6.07 -25.79 12.12
N PRO A 215 6.21 -26.80 13.02
CA PRO A 215 6.01 -26.60 14.45
C PRO A 215 7.32 -26.33 15.22
N PRO A 216 7.32 -25.48 16.27
CA PRO A 216 6.52 -24.28 16.51
C PRO A 216 7.25 -23.01 16.02
N ASN A 217 6.71 -22.35 14.99
CA ASN A 217 7.21 -21.05 14.53
C ASN A 217 6.43 -19.92 15.20
N ARG A 218 7.10 -19.12 16.04
CA ARG A 218 6.52 -17.87 16.59
C ARG A 218 6.34 -16.86 15.44
N HIS A 219 5.30 -16.02 15.48
CA HIS A 219 5.20 -14.83 14.64
C HIS A 219 6.35 -13.91 14.93
N LYS A 220 7.33 -13.87 14.03
CA LYS A 220 8.53 -13.07 14.19
C LYS A 220 8.56 -12.06 13.06
N CYS A 221 8.89 -10.81 13.40
CA CYS A 221 9.49 -9.95 12.39
C CYS A 221 10.90 -10.47 12.08
N ASP A 222 11.43 -10.09 10.93
CA ASP A 222 12.84 -10.32 10.60
C ASP A 222 13.72 -9.31 11.35
N ALA A 223 14.65 -8.67 10.65
CA ALA A 223 15.54 -7.64 11.19
C ALA A 223 14.83 -6.33 11.55
N HIS A 224 13.70 -6.03 10.90
CA HIS A 224 12.95 -4.78 11.07
C HIS A 224 11.55 -5.06 11.63
N ALA A 225 11.14 -4.29 12.63
CA ALA A 225 9.77 -4.25 13.11
C ALA A 225 9.12 -2.94 12.62
N THR A 226 8.23 -3.03 11.64
CA THR A 226 7.67 -1.87 10.92
C THR A 226 6.15 -1.78 11.07
N ALA A 227 5.63 -0.56 10.98
CA ALA A 227 4.21 -0.25 11.03
C ALA A 227 3.90 1.03 10.22
N PHE A 228 2.63 1.19 9.88
CA PHE A 228 2.06 2.45 9.45
C PHE A 228 1.90 3.39 10.66
N SER A 229 2.02 4.69 10.40
CA SER A 229 1.88 5.74 11.42
C SER A 229 0.43 6.15 11.66
N ASP A 230 -0.44 5.93 10.67
CA ASP A 230 -1.83 6.39 10.71
C ASP A 230 -2.77 5.50 9.88
N GLY A 231 -4.06 5.53 10.26
CA GLY A 231 -5.09 4.70 9.64
C GLY A 231 -5.44 5.11 8.21
N GLU A 232 -5.28 6.39 7.85
CA GLU A 232 -5.55 6.89 6.51
C GLU A 232 -4.55 6.30 5.50
N SER A 233 -3.26 6.33 5.84
CA SER A 233 -2.17 5.71 5.09
C SER A 233 -2.42 4.22 4.89
N PHE A 234 -2.77 3.50 5.96
CA PHE A 234 -3.07 2.07 5.90
C PHE A 234 -4.28 1.80 4.98
N MET A 235 -5.37 2.54 5.16
CA MET A 235 -6.59 2.39 4.35
C MET A 235 -6.31 2.58 2.86
N TYR A 236 -5.61 3.65 2.46
CA TYR A 236 -5.34 3.91 1.05
C TYR A 236 -4.35 2.90 0.45
N ALA A 237 -3.35 2.46 1.21
CA ALA A 237 -2.44 1.40 0.77
C ALA A 237 -3.19 0.08 0.55
N GLU A 238 -4.11 -0.26 1.45
CA GLU A 238 -4.96 -1.44 1.33
C GLU A 238 -5.88 -1.35 0.10
N GLN A 239 -6.53 -0.21 -0.11
CA GLN A 239 -7.38 0.01 -1.28
C GLN A 239 -6.60 -0.12 -2.59
N HIS A 240 -5.39 0.44 -2.66
CA HIS A 240 -4.51 0.28 -3.81
C HIS A 240 -4.16 -1.20 -4.03
N ALA A 241 -3.71 -1.89 -2.99
CA ALA A 241 -3.33 -3.29 -3.08
C ALA A 241 -4.50 -4.18 -3.51
N ARG A 242 -5.70 -3.97 -2.95
CA ARG A 242 -6.92 -4.71 -3.27
C ARG A 242 -7.32 -4.52 -4.74
N SER A 243 -7.10 -3.34 -5.31
CA SER A 243 -7.39 -3.08 -6.73
C SER A 243 -6.50 -3.85 -7.70
N ARG A 244 -5.39 -4.42 -7.21
CA ARG A 244 -4.43 -5.22 -7.99
C ARG A 244 -4.60 -6.72 -7.82
N LEU A 245 -5.60 -7.17 -7.07
CA LEU A 245 -5.93 -8.58 -6.98
C LEU A 245 -6.33 -9.13 -8.34
N ASP A 246 -5.81 -10.30 -8.67
CA ASP A 246 -6.20 -11.05 -9.85
C ASP A 246 -7.46 -11.88 -9.51
N PRO A 247 -8.64 -11.54 -10.05
CA PRO A 247 -9.86 -12.30 -9.75
C PRO A 247 -9.83 -13.73 -10.31
N SER A 248 -8.90 -14.04 -11.22
CA SER A 248 -8.73 -15.39 -11.77
C SER A 248 -7.85 -16.29 -10.91
N ASN A 249 -7.14 -15.73 -9.92
CA ASN A 249 -6.30 -16.50 -9.01
C ASN A 249 -7.01 -16.74 -7.67
N PRO A 250 -7.57 -17.94 -7.44
CA PRO A 250 -8.29 -18.27 -6.21
C PRO A 250 -7.37 -18.52 -5.01
N GLY A 251 -6.03 -18.46 -5.19
CA GLY A 251 -5.04 -18.72 -4.15
C GLY A 251 -4.67 -17.48 -3.32
N GLN A 252 -3.69 -17.65 -2.44
CA GLN A 252 -3.05 -16.53 -1.75
C GLN A 252 -2.37 -15.60 -2.77
N GLN A 253 -2.53 -14.30 -2.60
CA GLN A 253 -1.93 -13.28 -3.46
C GLN A 253 -1.08 -12.33 -2.62
N VAL A 254 0.12 -12.02 -3.13
CA VAL A 254 1.03 -11.06 -2.52
C VAL A 254 1.17 -9.89 -3.47
N ILE A 255 0.82 -8.70 -3.00
CA ILE A 255 0.90 -7.46 -3.75
C ILE A 255 1.99 -6.61 -3.13
N GLU A 256 3.06 -6.39 -3.90
CA GLU A 256 4.16 -5.50 -3.55
C GLU A 256 4.09 -4.23 -4.41
N PHE A 257 4.22 -3.08 -3.78
CA PHE A 257 4.15 -1.77 -4.44
C PHE A 257 4.91 -0.71 -3.65
N SER A 258 5.26 0.38 -4.32
CA SER A 258 5.89 1.53 -3.70
C SER A 258 4.87 2.43 -2.98
N PRO A 259 5.29 3.16 -1.93
CA PRO A 259 4.48 4.20 -1.31
C PRO A 259 3.88 5.20 -2.30
N SER A 260 4.63 5.54 -3.36
CA SER A 260 4.18 6.49 -4.38
C SER A 260 3.08 5.94 -5.30
N GLU A 261 3.01 4.62 -5.51
CA GLU A 261 1.87 4.01 -6.21
C GLU A 261 0.58 4.12 -5.40
N ALA A 262 0.66 4.08 -4.06
CA ALA A 262 -0.50 4.17 -3.18
C ALA A 262 -0.95 5.62 -2.91
N TRP A 263 -0.01 6.55 -2.78
CA TRP A 263 -0.28 7.90 -2.26
C TRP A 263 0.12 9.03 -3.21
N GLY A 264 0.62 8.70 -4.40
CA GLY A 264 1.15 9.68 -5.36
C GLY A 264 2.59 10.09 -5.06
N PRO A 265 3.20 10.95 -5.88
CA PRO A 265 4.59 11.36 -5.72
C PRO A 265 4.80 12.17 -4.44
N GLY A 266 5.92 11.96 -3.76
CA GLY A 266 6.31 12.78 -2.61
C GLY A 266 7.14 12.02 -1.58
N SER A 267 7.45 12.71 -0.47
CA SER A 267 8.02 12.05 0.70
C SER A 267 6.93 11.35 1.49
N HIS A 268 7.18 10.09 1.85
CA HIS A 268 6.24 9.27 2.63
C HIS A 268 6.85 8.82 3.97
N ALA A 269 8.01 9.35 4.35
CA ALA A 269 8.73 8.91 5.55
C ALA A 269 7.89 9.02 6.84
N GLY A 270 7.03 10.04 6.94
CA GLY A 270 6.15 10.23 8.11
C GLY A 270 4.95 9.27 8.19
N ARG A 271 4.68 8.49 7.14
CA ARG A 271 3.56 7.52 7.08
C ARG A 271 3.94 6.15 7.63
N PHE A 272 5.22 5.94 7.91
CA PHE A 272 5.74 4.72 8.48
C PHE A 272 6.55 5.02 9.72
N ARG A 273 6.71 3.97 10.53
CA ARG A 273 7.62 3.93 11.66
C ARG A 273 8.12 2.52 11.83
N GLY A 274 9.29 2.38 12.42
CA GLY A 274 9.85 1.06 12.66
C GLY A 274 11.21 1.13 13.31
N PHE A 275 11.61 0.00 13.87
CA PHE A 275 12.85 -0.13 14.61
C PHE A 275 13.62 -1.37 14.16
N TYR A 276 14.92 -1.32 14.37
CA TYR A 276 15.82 -2.46 14.34
C TYR A 276 16.88 -2.30 15.43
N ILE A 277 17.54 -3.39 15.83
CA ILE A 277 18.63 -3.33 16.79
C ILE A 277 19.89 -2.88 16.05
N ASP A 278 20.59 -1.88 16.58
CA ASP A 278 21.80 -1.32 15.95
C ASP A 278 22.84 -2.43 15.73
N PRO A 279 23.21 -2.75 14.48
CA PRO A 279 24.18 -3.80 14.21
C PRO A 279 25.60 -3.41 14.65
N ASP A 280 25.91 -2.12 14.75
CA ASP A 280 27.24 -1.64 15.12
C ASP A 280 27.38 -1.53 16.65
N ASN A 281 26.33 -1.06 17.31
CA ASN A 281 26.31 -0.85 18.77
C ASN A 281 25.01 -1.41 19.38
N PRO A 282 24.82 -2.74 19.43
CA PRO A 282 23.54 -3.37 19.77
C PRO A 282 23.09 -3.15 21.22
N MET A 283 24.02 -2.83 22.11
CA MET A 283 23.79 -2.59 23.53
C MET A 283 24.32 -1.21 23.90
N ARG A 284 23.57 -0.49 24.73
CA ARG A 284 23.99 0.77 25.35
C ARG A 284 24.86 0.51 26.57
N HIS A 285 25.53 1.55 27.07
CA HIS A 285 26.42 1.47 28.24
C HIS A 285 25.71 1.02 29.53
N ASP A 286 24.40 1.25 29.63
CA ASP A 286 23.53 0.84 30.76
C ASP A 286 23.01 -0.60 30.62
N GLY A 287 23.42 -1.33 29.57
CA GLY A 287 22.94 -2.68 29.28
C GLY A 287 21.56 -2.74 28.61
N ALA A 288 20.95 -1.60 28.26
CA ALA A 288 19.73 -1.58 27.46
C ALA A 288 20.01 -1.86 25.97
N ILE A 289 19.02 -2.43 25.27
CA ILE A 289 19.12 -2.65 23.83
C ILE A 289 19.11 -1.31 23.09
N ASN A 290 20.04 -1.15 22.16
CA ASN A 290 20.12 0.05 21.34
C ASN A 290 19.31 -0.12 20.05
N TYR A 291 18.12 0.47 20.02
CA TYR A 291 17.27 0.47 18.83
C TYR A 291 17.54 1.69 17.96
N ARG A 292 17.53 1.49 16.64
CA ARG A 292 17.56 2.54 15.62
C ARG A 292 16.25 2.59 14.85
N GLU A 293 15.84 3.80 14.49
CA GLU A 293 14.71 4.02 13.60
C GLU A 293 15.04 3.55 12.19
N VAL A 294 14.07 2.89 11.56
CA VAL A 294 14.16 2.44 10.19
C VAL A 294 14.09 3.65 9.24
N ASN A 295 15.03 3.70 8.30
CA ASN A 295 14.96 4.57 7.15
C ASN A 295 14.09 3.92 6.07
N PHE A 296 12.93 4.53 5.80
CA PHE A 296 11.97 4.07 4.79
C PHE A 296 12.21 4.62 3.38
N LYS A 297 13.39 5.20 3.11
CA LYS A 297 13.78 5.51 1.74
C LYS A 297 13.81 4.23 0.91
N ASP A 298 13.23 4.28 -0.29
CA ASP A 298 13.10 3.15 -1.21
C ASP A 298 12.39 1.92 -0.59
N ALA A 299 11.59 2.12 0.46
CA ALA A 299 10.76 1.06 1.03
C ALA A 299 9.62 0.69 0.08
N THR A 300 9.16 -0.55 0.19
CA THR A 300 7.93 -1.03 -0.45
C THR A 300 6.87 -1.29 0.60
N ILE A 301 5.63 -1.53 0.16
CA ILE A 301 4.55 -2.05 0.98
C ILE A 301 4.24 -3.44 0.45
N LYS A 302 4.18 -4.42 1.37
CA LYS A 302 3.79 -5.79 1.08
C LYS A 302 2.43 -6.06 1.69
N ALA A 303 1.45 -6.38 0.85
CA ALA A 303 0.12 -6.77 1.27
C ALA A 303 -0.14 -8.23 0.90
N ILE A 304 -0.53 -9.04 1.87
CA ILE A 304 -0.81 -10.47 1.70
C ILE A 304 -2.31 -10.68 1.85
N TYR A 305 -2.92 -11.22 0.81
CA TYR A 305 -4.33 -11.54 0.72
C TYR A 305 -4.52 -13.04 0.69
N ARG A 306 -5.47 -13.54 1.48
CA ARG A 306 -5.84 -14.96 1.48
C ARG A 306 -7.28 -15.14 1.01
N PRO A 307 -7.61 -16.31 0.44
CA PRO A 307 -8.99 -16.62 0.10
C PRO A 307 -9.89 -16.52 1.33
N ASP A 308 -11.07 -15.93 1.17
CA ASP A 308 -12.06 -15.77 2.24
C ASP A 308 -13.02 -16.96 2.37
N GLY A 309 -12.95 -17.92 1.45
CA GLY A 309 -13.83 -19.09 1.38
C GLY A 309 -15.12 -18.87 0.57
N ASN A 310 -15.41 -17.64 0.16
CA ASN A 310 -16.61 -17.25 -0.61
C ASN A 310 -16.26 -16.81 -2.04
N GLY A 311 -15.09 -17.18 -2.53
CA GLY A 311 -14.59 -16.78 -3.85
C GLY A 311 -13.94 -15.39 -3.89
N GLY A 312 -13.77 -14.73 -2.74
CA GLY A 312 -13.05 -13.47 -2.60
C GLY A 312 -11.75 -13.60 -1.82
N HIS A 313 -11.16 -12.45 -1.49
CA HIS A 313 -9.93 -12.36 -0.70
C HIS A 313 -10.09 -11.39 0.46
N ARG A 314 -9.57 -11.81 1.61
CA ARG A 314 -9.44 -10.97 2.82
C ARG A 314 -7.99 -10.56 3.02
N LEU A 315 -7.76 -9.38 3.57
CA LEU A 315 -6.43 -8.92 3.93
C LEU A 315 -5.92 -9.75 5.12
N HIS A 316 -4.88 -10.56 4.91
CA HIS A 316 -4.26 -11.32 5.98
C HIS A 316 -3.25 -10.47 6.77
N THR A 317 -2.36 -9.76 6.07
CA THR A 317 -1.46 -8.78 6.68
C THR A 317 -0.99 -7.76 5.64
N MET A 318 -0.59 -6.57 6.10
CA MET A 318 0.08 -5.57 5.26
C MET A 318 1.10 -4.81 6.10
N PHE A 319 2.31 -4.66 5.57
CA PHE A 319 3.38 -3.97 6.28
C PHE A 319 4.33 -3.23 5.34
N PRO A 320 4.99 -2.16 5.83
CA PRO A 320 6.08 -1.53 5.11
C PRO A 320 7.32 -2.43 5.16
N GLU A 321 7.94 -2.70 4.02
CA GLU A 321 9.17 -3.46 3.90
C GLU A 321 10.33 -2.49 3.65
N ALA A 322 11.21 -2.38 4.65
CA ALA A 322 12.32 -1.45 4.62
C ALA A 322 13.41 -1.92 3.65
N SER A 323 14.01 -0.98 2.93
CA SER A 323 15.18 -1.28 2.10
C SER A 323 16.41 -1.53 2.96
N TYR A 324 17.03 -2.70 2.79
CA TYR A 324 18.26 -3.07 3.51
C TYR A 324 19.42 -2.11 3.26
N LYS A 325 19.47 -1.47 2.08
CA LYS A 325 20.55 -0.56 1.68
C LYS A 325 20.73 0.63 2.63
N HIS A 326 19.66 1.10 3.24
CA HIS A 326 19.66 2.32 4.07
C HIS A 326 19.71 2.03 5.57
N ASN A 327 19.56 0.76 5.97
CA ASN A 327 19.44 0.32 7.37
C ASN A 327 20.61 -0.55 7.85
N ARG A 328 21.57 -0.83 6.97
CA ARG A 328 22.75 -1.67 7.23
C ARG A 328 23.81 -1.01 8.12
N SER A 329 24.69 -1.84 8.67
CA SER A 329 25.93 -1.40 9.34
C SER A 329 26.83 -0.62 8.38
N ARG A 330 27.54 0.39 8.89
CA ARG A 330 28.50 1.17 8.09
C ARG A 330 29.71 0.34 7.63
N HIS A 331 29.99 -0.77 8.32
CA HIS A 331 31.13 -1.65 8.07
C HIS A 331 30.78 -2.83 7.16
N GLN A 332 29.52 -2.95 6.73
CA GLN A 332 29.11 -3.94 5.73
C GLN A 332 29.50 -3.46 4.34
N GLY A 333 30.72 -3.80 3.92
CA GLY A 333 31.22 -3.58 2.56
C GLY A 333 30.46 -4.45 1.55
N ILE A 334 29.55 -3.83 0.81
CA ILE A 334 29.00 -4.35 -0.46
C ILE A 334 29.16 -3.26 -1.49
#